data_AF-A0A8H6GHL0-F1
#
_entry.id   AF-A0A8H6GHL0-F1
#
_cell.length_a   1.000
_cell.length_b   1.000
_cell.length_c   1.000
_cell.angle_alpha   90.00
_cell.angle_beta   90.00
_cell.angle_gamma   90.00
#
_symmetry.space_group_name_H-M   'P 1'
#
loop_
_entity.id
_entity.type
_entity.pdbx_description
1 polymer ?
#
loop_
_entity_poly.entity_id
_entity_poly.type
_entity_poly.pdbx_seq_one_letter_code
_entity_poly.pdbx_strand_id
1 'polypeptide(L)'
;MASSDSCLITPHPTPSPTPSLSPSTPTPLLRPTETPPEDEDNHEATLRYHFRGWALSERSRETASWAWPFGYDIQKDEQRRWVCRACIRKRNPCPGNFDSDGIQNAYNHLFSEHGIRAPFSKTKGTAEKKADSLSVKATGQKSIAEALKLDLHNPREQAIANTVIKRFDRNHF
;
A
#
# COMPACT_ATOMS: atom_id res chain seq x y z
N MET A 1 -32.47 71.44 45.99
CA MET A 1 -31.82 71.07 44.73
C MET A 1 -31.34 69.62 44.85
N ALA A 2 -31.74 68.76 43.89
CA ALA A 2 -31.21 67.43 43.48
C ALA A 2 -31.06 66.31 44.55
N SER A 3 -31.67 65.11 44.43
CA SER A 3 -31.41 63.99 43.48
C SER A 3 -30.04 63.32 43.73
N SER A 4 -29.75 62.03 43.55
CA SER A 4 -30.43 60.73 43.30
C SER A 4 -29.28 59.69 43.18
N ASP A 5 -29.59 58.41 43.41
CA ASP A 5 -29.05 57.16 42.83
C ASP A 5 -27.58 56.98 42.30
N SER A 6 -26.93 55.97 42.88
CA SER A 6 -26.24 54.76 42.35
C SER A 6 -25.21 54.71 41.19
N CYS A 7 -24.33 53.69 41.32
CA CYS A 7 -23.54 52.93 40.32
C CYS A 7 -22.19 53.52 39.85
N LEU A 8 -21.10 52.81 39.49
CA LEU A 8 -20.57 51.44 39.55
C LEU A 8 -19.08 51.53 39.08
N ILE A 9 -18.17 50.72 39.67
CA ILE A 9 -17.01 49.95 39.11
C ILE A 9 -16.18 50.59 37.96
N THR A 10 -14.85 50.78 38.04
CA THR A 10 -13.75 49.78 37.82
C THR A 10 -12.37 50.44 38.04
N PRO A 11 -11.29 49.72 38.46
CA PRO A 11 -9.92 50.20 38.28
C PRO A 11 -9.10 49.36 37.27
N HIS A 12 -8.24 50.07 36.53
CA HIS A 12 -7.15 49.60 35.67
C HIS A 12 -6.07 48.83 36.49
N PRO A 13 -5.29 47.89 35.90
CA PRO A 13 -3.87 48.24 35.65
C PRO A 13 -3.17 47.50 34.48
N THR A 14 -2.11 48.12 33.97
CA THR A 14 -1.00 47.56 33.15
C THR A 14 0.26 47.86 33.99
N PRO A 15 1.34 47.03 34.09
CA PRO A 15 2.13 46.55 32.94
C PRO A 15 2.79 45.16 33.02
N SER A 16 3.24 44.68 31.85
CA SER A 16 4.06 43.48 31.61
C SER A 16 5.44 43.53 32.29
N PRO A 17 6.10 42.35 32.44
CA PRO A 17 7.35 42.17 31.70
C PRO A 17 7.54 40.78 31.04
N THR A 18 8.07 40.84 29.82
CA THR A 18 8.96 39.93 29.06
C THR A 18 9.06 38.42 29.42
N PRO A 19 8.73 37.52 28.47
CA PRO A 19 9.27 36.16 28.44
C PRO A 19 10.50 36.03 27.51
N SER A 20 11.51 35.32 28.03
CA SER A 20 12.78 34.98 27.42
C SER A 20 12.62 34.06 26.19
N LEU A 21 13.27 34.42 25.08
CA LEU A 21 13.32 33.66 23.84
C LEU A 21 14.27 32.47 23.97
N SER A 22 13.72 31.25 23.96
CA SER A 22 14.49 30.04 23.68
C SER A 22 14.51 29.80 22.15
N PRO A 23 15.67 29.59 21.52
CA PRO A 23 15.72 29.26 20.10
C PRO A 23 15.32 27.80 19.91
N SER A 24 14.07 27.55 19.52
CA SER A 24 13.66 26.24 19.02
C SER A 24 14.14 26.12 17.58
N THR A 25 15.16 25.27 17.39
CA THR A 25 15.62 24.79 16.08
C THR A 25 14.42 24.31 15.26
N PRO A 26 14.14 24.86 14.06
CA PRO A 26 13.16 24.26 13.19
C PRO A 26 13.76 22.97 12.61
N THR A 27 13.31 21.83 13.11
CA THR A 27 13.42 20.55 12.40
C THR A 27 12.90 20.77 10.97
N PRO A 28 13.65 20.42 9.92
CA PRO A 28 13.11 20.48 8.57
C PRO A 28 11.97 19.46 8.48
N LEU A 29 10.74 19.96 8.59
CA LEU A 29 9.55 19.25 8.15
C LEU A 29 9.80 18.90 6.69
N LEU A 30 10.01 17.61 6.42
CA LEU A 30 9.92 17.06 5.08
C LEU A 30 8.53 17.41 4.57
N ARG A 31 8.45 18.49 3.79
CA ARG A 31 7.27 18.89 3.04
C ARG A 31 6.81 17.65 2.26
N PRO A 32 5.58 17.15 2.46
CA PRO A 32 5.01 16.21 1.52
C PRO A 32 5.11 16.86 0.15
N THR A 33 5.73 16.20 -0.81
CA THR A 33 5.68 16.62 -2.21
C THR A 33 4.21 16.84 -2.56
N GLU A 34 3.79 18.10 -2.60
CA GLU A 34 2.48 18.50 -3.08
C GLU A 34 2.47 18.20 -4.57
N THR A 35 2.01 16.99 -4.92
CA THR A 35 1.58 16.68 -6.28
C THR A 35 0.60 17.78 -6.70
N PRO A 36 0.76 18.39 -7.89
CA PRO A 36 -0.09 19.49 -8.33
C PRO A 36 -1.60 19.13 -8.22
N PRO A 37 -2.47 20.09 -7.82
CA PRO A 37 -3.92 19.86 -7.71
C PRO A 37 -4.57 19.32 -9.00
N GLU A 38 -3.96 19.64 -10.15
CA GLU A 38 -4.46 19.26 -11.49
C GLU A 38 -4.50 17.74 -11.70
N ASP A 39 -3.60 16.99 -11.07
CA ASP A 39 -3.55 15.53 -11.22
C ASP A 39 -4.66 14.83 -10.43
N GLU A 40 -4.96 15.28 -9.21
CA GLU A 40 -5.98 14.67 -8.34
C GLU A 40 -7.40 14.91 -8.87
N ASP A 41 -7.71 16.10 -9.36
CA ASP A 41 -9.01 16.39 -10.01
C ASP A 41 -9.23 15.48 -11.24
N ASN A 42 -8.17 15.23 -12.00
CA ASN A 42 -8.23 14.33 -13.14
C ASN A 42 -8.39 12.85 -12.73
N HIS A 43 -7.80 12.44 -11.60
CA HIS A 43 -7.99 11.11 -11.03
C HIS A 43 -9.42 10.91 -10.55
N GLU A 44 -10.00 11.90 -9.87
CA GLU A 44 -11.40 11.87 -9.45
C GLU A 44 -12.36 11.82 -10.64
N ALA A 45 -12.11 12.62 -11.69
CA ALA A 45 -12.91 12.57 -12.91
C ALA A 45 -12.88 11.18 -13.56
N THR A 46 -11.71 10.54 -13.60
CA THR A 46 -11.54 9.17 -14.09
C THR A 46 -12.30 8.16 -13.20
N LEU A 47 -12.20 8.30 -11.88
CA LEU A 47 -12.95 7.47 -10.93
C LEU A 47 -14.47 7.60 -11.13
N ARG A 48 -14.99 8.83 -11.26
CA ARG A 48 -16.40 9.13 -11.51
C ARG A 48 -16.87 8.60 -12.88
N TYR A 49 -15.99 8.57 -13.88
CA TYR A 49 -16.30 8.01 -15.20
C TYR A 49 -16.53 6.49 -15.13
N HIS A 50 -15.64 5.76 -14.45
CA HIS A 50 -15.75 4.30 -14.34
C HIS A 50 -16.83 3.85 -13.35
N PHE A 51 -17.01 4.59 -12.24
CA PHE A 51 -17.90 4.20 -11.14
C PHE A 51 -19.03 5.23 -10.98
N ARG A 52 -19.82 5.43 -12.03
CA ARG A 52 -20.97 6.35 -12.00
C ARG A 52 -21.98 5.94 -10.93
N GLY A 53 -22.38 6.91 -10.10
CA GLY A 53 -23.31 6.69 -9.00
C GLY A 53 -22.68 6.10 -7.74
N TRP A 54 -21.35 5.94 -7.70
CA TRP A 54 -20.61 5.63 -6.48
C TRP A 54 -19.99 6.91 -5.93
N ALA A 55 -20.01 7.07 -4.61
CA ALA A 55 -19.36 8.18 -3.90
C ALA A 55 -18.15 7.67 -3.12
N LEU A 56 -17.22 8.55 -2.74
CA LEU A 56 -16.17 8.20 -1.79
C LEU A 56 -16.81 7.87 -0.44
N SER A 57 -16.38 6.78 0.20
CA SER A 57 -16.95 6.36 1.49
C SER A 57 -16.47 7.27 2.62
N GLU A 58 -17.42 7.73 3.44
CA GLU A 58 -17.14 8.47 4.68
C GLU A 58 -16.36 7.62 5.70
N ARG A 59 -16.48 6.28 5.62
CA ARG A 59 -15.79 5.31 6.50
C ARG A 59 -14.38 4.97 6.02
N SER A 60 -13.83 5.72 5.07
CA SER A 60 -12.48 5.49 4.54
C SER A 60 -11.40 5.46 5.65
N ARG A 61 -11.62 6.15 6.76
CA ARG A 61 -10.71 6.20 7.93
C ARG A 61 -10.75 4.96 8.83
N GLU A 62 -11.77 4.10 8.72
CA GLU A 62 -11.95 2.91 9.55
C GLU A 62 -11.34 1.64 8.91
N THR A 63 -10.49 1.82 7.90
CA THR A 63 -9.98 0.72 7.10
C THR A 63 -8.70 0.12 7.67
N ALA A 64 -8.80 -1.03 8.36
CA ALA A 64 -7.66 -1.65 9.06
C ALA A 64 -6.62 -2.37 8.16
N SER A 65 -6.96 -2.63 6.89
CA SER A 65 -6.10 -3.40 5.96
C SER A 65 -5.02 -2.52 5.31
N TRP A 66 -3.84 -3.10 5.08
CA TRP A 66 -2.70 -2.38 4.49
C TRP A 66 -2.89 -1.99 3.02
N ALA A 67 -3.88 -2.55 2.32
CA ALA A 67 -4.15 -2.23 0.91
C ALA A 67 -4.91 -0.91 0.72
N TRP A 68 -5.55 -0.38 1.76
CA TRP A 68 -6.40 0.81 1.64
C TRP A 68 -5.68 2.10 1.24
N PRO A 69 -4.42 2.35 1.64
CA PRO A 69 -3.62 3.43 1.07
C PRO A 69 -3.46 3.36 -0.46
N PHE A 70 -3.58 2.17 -1.06
CA PHE A 70 -3.46 1.97 -2.51
C PHE A 70 -4.79 1.97 -3.25
N GLY A 71 -5.92 2.13 -2.55
CA GLY A 71 -7.25 2.16 -3.15
C GLY A 71 -8.08 3.38 -2.78
N TYR A 72 -9.01 3.74 -3.65
CA TYR A 72 -10.15 4.56 -3.29
C TYR A 72 -11.17 3.67 -2.61
N ASP A 73 -11.72 4.16 -1.51
CA ASP A 73 -12.85 3.54 -0.85
C ASP A 73 -14.12 4.21 -1.37
N ILE A 74 -14.92 3.46 -2.12
CA ILE A 74 -16.17 3.96 -2.70
C ILE A 74 -17.35 3.19 -2.13
N GLN A 75 -18.47 3.89 -2.01
CA GLN A 75 -19.72 3.35 -1.49
C GLN A 75 -20.88 3.75 -2.40
N LYS A 76 -21.82 2.82 -2.53
CA LYS A 76 -23.12 3.04 -3.15
C LYS A 76 -24.15 2.23 -2.38
N ASP A 77 -25.16 2.92 -1.84
CA ASP A 77 -26.14 2.32 -0.94
C ASP A 77 -25.43 1.60 0.23
N GLU A 78 -25.68 0.31 0.42
CA GLU A 78 -25.01 -0.54 1.43
C GLU A 78 -23.75 -1.24 0.89
N GLN A 79 -23.41 -1.07 -0.39
CA GLN A 79 -22.26 -1.70 -1.01
C GLN A 79 -21.02 -0.82 -0.89
N ARG A 80 -19.90 -1.44 -0.52
CA ARG A 80 -18.61 -0.76 -0.38
C ARG A 80 -17.52 -1.50 -1.16
N ARG A 81 -16.68 -0.75 -1.86
CA ARG A 81 -15.63 -1.29 -2.74
C ARG A 81 -14.31 -0.57 -2.57
N TRP A 82 -13.25 -1.35 -2.73
CA TRP A 82 -11.89 -0.88 -2.93
C TRP A 82 -11.63 -0.77 -4.44
N VAL A 83 -11.16 0.39 -4.91
CA VAL A 83 -10.78 0.63 -6.32
C VAL A 83 -9.32 1.02 -6.40
N CYS A 84 -8.53 0.34 -7.24
CA CYS A 84 -7.09 0.58 -7.32
C CYS A 84 -6.75 2.00 -7.79
N ARG A 85 -6.01 2.76 -6.97
CA ARG A 85 -5.58 4.13 -7.32
C ARG A 85 -4.63 4.13 -8.51
N ALA A 86 -3.69 3.18 -8.57
CA ALA A 86 -2.72 3.10 -9.65
C ALA A 86 -3.38 2.82 -11.01
N CYS A 87 -4.44 2.00 -11.04
CA CYS A 87 -5.24 1.82 -12.25
C CYS A 87 -5.93 3.11 -12.72
N ILE A 88 -6.52 3.86 -11.78
CA ILE A 88 -7.20 5.13 -12.09
C ILE A 88 -6.21 6.18 -12.59
N ARG A 89 -5.05 6.32 -11.94
CA ARG A 89 -3.97 7.23 -12.38
C ARG A 89 -3.48 6.92 -13.78
N LYS A 90 -3.40 5.62 -14.13
CA LYS A 90 -3.03 5.16 -15.47
C LYS A 90 -4.18 5.19 -16.49
N ARG A 91 -5.38 5.65 -16.12
CA ARG A 91 -6.60 5.62 -16.95
C ARG A 91 -6.86 4.23 -17.56
N ASN A 92 -6.64 3.18 -16.76
CA ASN A 92 -6.87 1.80 -17.20
C ASN A 92 -8.36 1.62 -17.54
N PRO A 93 -8.73 1.08 -18.72
CA PRO A 93 -10.14 0.90 -19.11
C PRO A 93 -10.92 -0.02 -18.15
N CYS A 94 -10.25 -0.93 -17.47
CA CYS A 94 -10.83 -1.87 -16.50
C CYS A 94 -10.05 -1.80 -15.19
N PRO A 95 -10.25 -0.74 -14.38
CA PRO A 95 -9.53 -0.59 -13.12
C PRO A 95 -9.91 -1.71 -12.14
N GLY A 96 -8.91 -2.25 -11.44
CA GLY A 96 -9.13 -3.26 -10.41
C GLY A 96 -10.08 -2.72 -9.34
N ASN A 97 -11.21 -3.40 -9.14
CA ASN A 97 -12.21 -3.04 -8.16
C ASN A 97 -12.77 -4.30 -7.49
N PHE A 98 -12.87 -4.26 -6.17
CA PHE A 98 -13.25 -5.42 -5.37
C PHE A 98 -14.11 -4.98 -4.19
N ASP A 99 -15.01 -5.84 -3.75
CA ASP A 99 -15.83 -5.57 -2.59
C ASP A 99 -14.97 -5.45 -1.32
N SER A 100 -15.37 -4.60 -0.40
CA SER A 100 -14.57 -4.27 0.79
C SER A 100 -14.33 -5.49 1.69
N ASP A 101 -15.28 -6.42 1.75
CA ASP A 101 -15.16 -7.70 2.46
C ASP A 101 -14.17 -8.66 1.76
N GLY A 102 -13.98 -8.47 0.45
CA GLY A 102 -13.09 -9.25 -0.42
C GLY A 102 -11.68 -8.66 -0.52
N ILE A 103 -11.16 -8.03 0.55
CA ILE A 103 -9.89 -7.27 0.52
C ILE A 103 -8.66 -8.10 0.07
N GLN A 104 -8.73 -9.43 0.18
CA GLN A 104 -7.70 -10.34 -0.33
C GLN A 104 -7.51 -10.24 -1.86
N ASN A 105 -8.57 -9.90 -2.61
CA ASN A 105 -8.51 -9.69 -4.05
C ASN A 105 -7.68 -8.44 -4.39
N ALA A 106 -7.78 -7.39 -3.55
CA ALA A 106 -6.92 -6.21 -3.67
C ALA A 106 -5.45 -6.58 -3.46
N TYR A 107 -5.12 -7.45 -2.50
CA TYR A 107 -3.73 -7.91 -2.30
C TYR A 107 -3.18 -8.62 -3.53
N ASN A 108 -3.99 -9.51 -4.13
CA ASN A 108 -3.59 -10.23 -5.33
C ASN A 108 -3.34 -9.27 -6.50
N HIS A 109 -4.25 -8.31 -6.71
CA HIS A 109 -4.14 -7.30 -7.76
C HIS A 109 -2.91 -6.39 -7.57
N LEU A 110 -2.67 -5.91 -6.34
CA LEU A 110 -1.51 -5.10 -6.02
C LEU A 110 -0.20 -5.85 -6.33
N PHE A 111 -0.15 -7.14 -6.02
CA PHE A 111 1.01 -7.97 -6.32
C PHE A 111 1.15 -8.26 -7.82
N SER A 112 0.10 -8.73 -8.49
CA SER A 112 0.17 -9.18 -9.89
C SER A 112 0.34 -8.04 -10.88
N GLU A 113 -0.44 -6.97 -10.73
CA GLU A 113 -0.50 -5.88 -11.71
C GLU A 113 0.48 -4.75 -11.40
N HIS A 114 0.89 -4.62 -10.14
CA HIS A 114 1.71 -3.49 -9.68
C HIS A 114 2.99 -3.91 -8.97
N GLY A 115 3.23 -5.20 -8.73
CA GLY A 115 4.43 -5.71 -8.05
C GLY A 115 4.52 -5.27 -6.58
N ILE A 116 3.45 -4.76 -6.00
CA ILE A 116 3.40 -4.27 -4.62
C ILE A 116 3.19 -5.47 -3.70
N ARG A 117 4.21 -5.77 -2.90
CA ARG A 117 4.19 -6.86 -1.91
C ARG A 117 3.58 -6.40 -0.59
N ALA A 118 3.03 -7.34 0.17
CA ALA A 118 2.59 -7.04 1.52
C ALA A 118 3.79 -6.67 2.41
N PRO A 119 3.64 -5.70 3.33
CA PRO A 119 4.64 -5.44 4.36
C PRO A 119 4.96 -6.69 5.20
N PHE A 120 6.17 -6.77 5.75
CA PHE A 120 6.71 -7.96 6.42
C PHE A 120 5.80 -8.57 7.50
N SER A 121 5.01 -7.75 8.21
CA SER A 121 4.09 -8.18 9.27
C SER A 121 2.61 -8.24 8.85
N LYS A 122 2.31 -8.11 7.56
CA LYS A 122 0.93 -8.00 7.06
C LYS A 122 0.53 -9.20 6.21
N THR A 123 -0.77 -9.40 6.09
CA THR A 123 -1.36 -10.51 5.32
C THR A 123 -1.01 -10.40 3.85
N LYS A 124 -0.37 -11.44 3.31
CA LYS A 124 -0.02 -11.56 1.89
C LYS A 124 -1.20 -11.99 1.02
N GLY A 125 -1.19 -11.52 -0.22
CA GLY A 125 -2.00 -12.06 -1.31
C GLY A 125 -1.75 -13.55 -1.53
N THR A 126 -2.75 -14.27 -2.03
CA THR A 126 -2.57 -15.66 -2.47
C THR A 126 -1.59 -15.74 -3.63
N ALA A 127 -1.61 -14.74 -4.52
CA ALA A 127 -0.66 -14.64 -5.62
C ALA A 127 0.78 -14.49 -5.11
N GLU A 128 1.01 -13.61 -4.13
CA GLU A 128 2.32 -13.44 -3.48
C GLU A 128 2.77 -14.70 -2.76
N LYS A 129 1.88 -15.33 -1.96
CA LYS A 129 2.19 -16.61 -1.27
C LYS A 129 2.59 -17.69 -2.26
N LYS A 130 1.91 -17.79 -3.40
CA LYS A 130 2.27 -18.74 -4.46
C LYS A 130 3.63 -18.42 -5.04
N ALA A 131 3.92 -17.17 -5.37
CA ALA A 131 5.22 -16.75 -5.89
C ALA A 131 6.36 -17.05 -4.89
N ASP A 132 6.17 -16.73 -3.61
CA ASP A 132 7.13 -17.04 -2.55
C ASP A 132 7.30 -18.56 -2.36
N SER A 133 6.21 -19.34 -2.47
CA SER A 133 6.31 -20.80 -2.37
C SER A 133 7.04 -21.42 -3.56
N LEU A 134 6.89 -20.85 -4.75
CA LEU A 134 7.59 -21.30 -5.95
C LEU A 134 9.07 -20.96 -5.89
N SER A 135 9.42 -19.77 -5.38
CA SER A 135 10.83 -19.40 -5.17
C SER A 135 11.47 -20.28 -4.10
N VAL A 136 10.78 -20.53 -2.97
CA VAL A 136 11.28 -21.44 -1.92
C VAL A 136 11.40 -22.88 -2.45
N LYS A 137 10.47 -23.36 -3.27
CA LYS A 137 10.60 -24.67 -3.93
C LYS A 137 11.79 -24.71 -4.89
N ALA A 138 12.01 -23.67 -5.68
CA ALA A 138 13.16 -23.58 -6.58
C ALA A 138 14.49 -23.54 -5.81
N THR A 139 14.55 -22.84 -4.67
CA THR A 139 15.74 -22.80 -3.79
C THR A 139 15.90 -24.07 -2.97
N GLY A 140 14.82 -24.76 -2.62
CA GLY A 140 14.82 -26.01 -1.85
C GLY A 140 15.08 -27.26 -2.70
N GLN A 141 14.93 -27.18 -4.02
CA GLN A 141 15.33 -28.25 -4.94
C GLN A 141 16.85 -28.23 -5.12
N LYS A 142 17.54 -29.12 -4.38
CA LYS A 142 18.96 -29.40 -4.60
C LYS A 142 19.16 -29.88 -6.03
N SER A 143 20.13 -29.31 -6.74
CA SER A 143 20.47 -29.80 -8.08
C SER A 143 20.94 -31.27 -8.00
N ILE A 144 20.83 -32.04 -9.10
CA ILE A 144 21.34 -33.43 -9.14
C ILE A 144 22.85 -33.45 -8.81
N ALA A 145 23.59 -32.44 -9.27
CA ALA A 145 25.00 -32.28 -8.95
C ALA A 145 25.23 -32.10 -7.44
N GLU A 146 24.41 -31.28 -6.78
CA GLU A 146 24.48 -31.07 -5.33
C GLU A 146 24.04 -32.30 -4.53
N ALA A 147 22.97 -32.97 -4.97
CA ALA A 147 22.45 -34.18 -4.34
C ALA A 147 23.47 -35.35 -4.39
N LEU A 148 24.22 -35.45 -5.50
CA LEU A 148 25.25 -36.45 -5.71
C LEU A 148 26.66 -35.96 -5.36
N LYS A 149 26.81 -34.72 -4.88
CA LYS A 149 28.09 -34.06 -4.56
C LYS A 149 29.11 -34.10 -5.72
N LEU A 150 28.63 -33.88 -6.94
CA LEU A 150 29.46 -33.84 -8.15
C LEU A 150 30.04 -32.43 -8.36
N ASP A 151 31.31 -32.35 -8.70
CA ASP A 151 31.99 -31.14 -9.13
C ASP A 151 31.77 -30.90 -10.63
N LEU A 152 31.09 -29.81 -10.98
CA LEU A 152 30.81 -29.44 -12.36
C LEU A 152 32.03 -28.85 -13.09
N HIS A 153 33.10 -28.49 -12.38
CA HIS A 153 34.38 -28.08 -12.96
C HIS A 153 35.25 -29.27 -13.37
N ASN A 154 34.96 -30.46 -12.85
CA ASN A 154 35.60 -31.70 -13.28
C ASN A 154 34.83 -32.28 -14.49
N PRO A 155 35.45 -32.38 -15.67
CA PRO A 155 34.77 -32.86 -16.88
C PRO A 155 34.22 -34.29 -16.73
N ARG A 156 34.86 -35.12 -15.89
CA ARG A 156 34.38 -36.48 -15.60
C ARG A 156 33.08 -36.46 -14.80
N GLU A 157 33.00 -35.64 -13.76
CA GLU A 157 31.83 -35.57 -12.88
C GLU A 157 30.67 -34.80 -13.53
N GLN A 158 30.98 -33.80 -14.36
CA GLN A 158 30.02 -33.16 -15.24
C GLN A 158 29.38 -34.17 -16.23
N ALA A 159 30.16 -35.10 -16.79
CA ALA A 159 29.63 -36.15 -17.66
C ALA A 159 28.68 -37.12 -16.92
N ILE A 160 28.94 -37.40 -15.64
CA ILE A 160 28.05 -38.20 -14.78
C ILE A 160 26.73 -37.44 -14.57
N ALA A 161 26.78 -36.16 -14.18
CA ALA A 161 25.58 -35.33 -14.02
C ALA A 161 24.74 -35.29 -15.31
N ASN A 162 25.39 -35.05 -16.46
CA ASN A 162 24.73 -35.03 -17.76
C ASN A 162 24.10 -36.38 -18.14
N THR A 163 24.70 -37.49 -17.73
CA THR A 163 24.16 -38.84 -17.98
C THR A 163 22.89 -39.08 -17.17
N VAL A 164 22.88 -38.67 -15.89
CA VAL A 164 21.69 -38.77 -15.03
C VAL A 164 20.56 -37.92 -15.57
N ILE A 165 20.83 -36.68 -16.00
CA ILE A 165 19.83 -35.79 -16.61
C ILE A 165 19.23 -36.43 -17.89
N LYS A 166 20.06 -37.02 -18.77
CA LYS A 166 19.60 -37.67 -20.01
C LYS A 166 18.77 -38.93 -19.79
N ARG A 167 19.04 -39.66 -18.70
CA ARG A 167 18.35 -40.90 -18.36
C ARG A 167 17.09 -40.67 -17.52
N PHE A 168 16.87 -39.45 -17.04
CA PHE A 168 15.72 -39.10 -16.23
C PHE A 168 14.46 -39.02 -17.10
N ASP A 169 13.54 -39.97 -16.89
CA ASP A 169 12.22 -39.95 -17.51
C ASP A 169 11.20 -39.31 -16.56
N ARG A 170 10.70 -38.14 -16.95
CA ARG A 170 9.71 -37.38 -16.19
C ARG A 170 8.32 -38.02 -16.16
N ASN A 171 8.02 -38.97 -17.05
CA ASN A 171 6.73 -39.66 -17.05
C ASN A 171 6.72 -40.90 -16.14
N HIS A 172 7.89 -41.33 -15.67
CA HIS A 172 8.05 -42.52 -14.83
C HIS A 172 8.32 -42.18 -13.35
N PHE A 173 8.74 -40.95 -13.05
CA PHE A 173 9.07 -40.42 -11.72
C PHE A 173 8.38 -39.07 -11.50
#